data_AF-A0A7W6X1Q8-F1
#
_entry.id   AF-A0A7W6X1Q8-F1
#
_cell.length_a   1.000
_cell.length_b   1.000
_cell.length_c   1.000
_cell.angle_alpha   90.00
_cell.angle_beta   90.00
_cell.angle_gamma   90.00
#
_symmetry.space_group_name_H-M   'P 1'
#
loop_
_entity.id
_entity.type
_entity.pdbx_description
1 polymer ?
#
loop_
_entity_poly.entity_id
_entity_poly.type
_entity_poly.pdbx_seq_one_letter_code
_entity_poly.pdbx_strand_id
1 'polypeptide(L)'
;MLALAMRRRGWQVQVVTSSLYTNAKRIFRAYGVTDFIDFEKLISETDVVSAGVAELNRRKNDPTDFQSVLEWMYRDAWIGPQLLSSISRRQFDGAPDPRDPAVREQLFSQLLQSVKFVCAAEQTFAQRKPDLIIVNEPNYHVLGPFVDVAIAQRIPTIHFIQPSRDDGLVLKKLTRETRRIHPNSITKQTLESLVSSPWGETQEAELDDEFQRRYGGVWKIQARNQPGTIDMSKGQILDELKLDPSKPIAVLFSHVLWDANLFYGRDIFENYGHWFIETVKAAVANPRLNWIIKLHPANIWKRKLSGVTAEYGEMRLIREQIGELPAHVRVLEAETRISTLSLFKAINVGITVRGSIGYELPCFGVPVVTAGTGRYSGFGFTEDHDSRESYLATLCHLEDLGGIDEVRTHRARVHAHALFVRRPWIFSSFETRIGGDVADPLYQNLTLKAGSNADIGKIGDLDRFADWATAADDLDYLAPSR
;
A
#
# COMPACT_ATOMS: atom_id res chain seq x y z
N MET A 1 -12.40 17.08 5.58
CA MET A 1 -13.46 16.39 4.83
C MET A 1 -14.18 15.33 5.66
N LEU A 2 -13.54 14.20 6.03
CA LEU A 2 -14.21 13.12 6.80
C LEU A 2 -14.79 13.60 8.15
N ALA A 3 -14.03 14.39 8.91
CA ALA A 3 -14.53 15.02 10.13
C ALA A 3 -15.77 15.92 9.90
N LEU A 4 -15.81 16.65 8.78
CA LEU A 4 -16.95 17.49 8.42
C LEU A 4 -18.19 16.65 8.11
N ALA A 5 -18.02 15.51 7.42
CA ALA A 5 -19.11 14.58 7.15
C ALA A 5 -19.78 14.09 8.44
N MET A 6 -18.98 13.67 9.43
CA MET A 6 -19.51 13.22 10.73
C MET A 6 -20.21 14.36 11.48
N ARG A 7 -19.61 15.56 11.53
CA ARG A 7 -20.21 16.72 12.22
C ARG A 7 -21.56 17.12 11.64
N ARG A 8 -21.74 16.99 10.31
CA ARG A 8 -23.03 17.23 9.66
C ARG A 8 -24.11 16.25 10.11
N ARG A 9 -23.73 15.08 10.61
CA ARG A 9 -24.62 14.08 11.23
C ARG A 9 -24.70 14.23 12.76
N GLY A 10 -24.29 15.36 13.31
CA GLY A 10 -24.38 15.66 14.75
C GLY A 10 -23.26 15.10 15.61
N TRP A 11 -22.23 14.49 15.00
CA TRP A 11 -21.11 13.94 15.76
C TRP A 11 -20.21 15.05 16.33
N GLN A 12 -19.73 14.83 17.54
CA GLN A 12 -18.63 15.60 18.10
C GLN A 12 -17.30 15.01 17.64
N VAL A 13 -16.36 15.85 17.21
CA VAL A 13 -15.06 15.41 16.68
C VAL A 13 -13.94 15.92 17.58
N GLN A 14 -13.13 14.98 18.07
CA GLN A 14 -11.86 15.25 18.73
C GLN A 14 -10.70 14.85 17.82
N VAL A 15 -9.64 15.65 17.79
CA VAL A 15 -8.46 15.37 16.96
C VAL A 15 -7.26 15.10 17.86
N VAL A 16 -6.75 13.87 17.83
CA VAL A 16 -5.50 13.50 18.49
C VAL A 16 -4.35 13.74 17.51
N THR A 17 -3.41 14.61 17.84
CA THR A 17 -2.30 14.99 16.95
C THR A 17 -1.11 15.55 17.74
N SER A 18 0.06 15.70 17.11
CA SER A 18 1.21 16.32 17.78
C SER A 18 0.98 17.81 18.00
N SER A 19 1.45 18.33 19.13
CA SER A 19 1.50 19.76 19.42
C SER A 19 2.32 20.56 18.40
N LEU A 20 3.26 19.90 17.71
CA LEU A 20 4.13 20.49 16.69
C LEU A 20 3.39 20.78 15.36
N TYR A 21 2.29 20.10 15.07
CA TYR A 21 1.55 20.25 13.80
C TYR A 21 0.57 21.44 13.83
N THR A 22 1.12 22.64 14.04
CA THR A 22 0.35 23.89 14.20
C THR A 22 -0.51 24.23 12.97
N ASN A 23 0.01 23.99 11.75
CA ASN A 23 -0.74 24.21 10.51
C ASN A 23 -1.92 23.24 10.35
N ALA A 24 -1.74 21.96 10.70
CA ALA A 24 -2.83 20.99 10.68
C ALA A 24 -3.97 21.41 11.64
N LYS A 25 -3.62 21.84 12.87
CA LYS A 25 -4.61 22.35 13.84
C LYS A 25 -5.34 23.59 13.32
N ARG A 26 -4.65 24.52 12.64
CA ARG A 26 -5.26 25.70 12.00
C ARG A 26 -6.28 25.29 10.95
N ILE A 27 -5.97 24.31 10.10
CA ILE A 27 -6.90 23.78 9.11
C ILE A 27 -8.15 23.21 9.80
N PHE A 28 -7.99 22.35 10.81
CA PHE A 28 -9.13 21.80 11.56
C PHE A 28 -10.01 22.90 12.20
N ARG A 29 -9.41 23.92 12.81
CA ARG A 29 -10.13 25.06 13.39
C ARG A 29 -10.89 25.88 12.35
N ALA A 30 -10.32 26.07 11.16
CA ALA A 30 -10.99 26.76 10.07
C ALA A 30 -12.27 26.02 9.62
N TYR A 31 -12.32 24.71 9.81
CA TYR A 31 -13.52 23.88 9.59
C TYR A 31 -14.31 23.61 10.88
N GLY A 32 -14.10 24.40 11.94
CA GLY A 32 -14.87 24.38 13.19
C GLY A 32 -14.57 23.19 14.12
N VAL A 33 -13.43 22.51 13.95
CA VAL A 33 -12.96 21.48 14.88
C VAL A 33 -11.97 22.12 15.85
N THR A 34 -12.35 22.21 17.12
CA THR A 34 -11.61 22.96 18.15
C THR A 34 -11.10 22.09 19.29
N ASP A 35 -11.57 20.85 19.41
CA ASP A 35 -11.16 19.90 20.45
C ASP A 35 -9.94 19.09 19.98
N PHE A 36 -8.80 19.31 20.64
CA PHE A 36 -7.52 18.69 20.30
C PHE A 36 -6.89 18.02 21.51
N ILE A 37 -6.28 16.87 21.29
CA ILE A 37 -5.50 16.14 22.29
C ILE A 37 -4.08 15.99 21.75
N ASP A 38 -3.10 16.43 22.55
CA ASP A 38 -1.69 16.42 22.16
C ASP A 38 -1.03 15.10 22.53
N PHE A 39 -0.38 14.45 21.56
CA PHE A 39 0.37 13.21 21.79
C PHE A 39 1.38 13.36 22.93
N GLU A 40 2.11 14.49 22.95
CA GLU A 40 3.16 14.75 23.93
C GLU A 40 2.61 14.77 25.36
N LYS A 41 1.38 15.27 25.55
CA LYS A 41 0.72 15.29 26.85
C LYS A 41 0.37 13.87 27.28
N LEU A 42 -0.24 13.10 26.39
CA LEU A 42 -0.69 11.73 26.70
C LEU A 42 0.48 10.82 27.11
N ILE A 43 1.62 10.94 26.45
CA ILE A 43 2.79 10.09 26.74
C ILE A 43 3.67 10.64 27.88
N SER A 44 3.33 11.78 28.48
CA SER A 44 4.12 12.34 29.59
C SER A 44 3.67 11.88 30.98
N GLU A 45 2.54 11.16 31.07
CA GLU A 45 2.01 10.69 32.36
C GLU A 45 2.95 9.69 33.04
N THR A 46 3.12 9.80 34.35
CA THR A 46 4.11 9.05 35.13
C THR A 46 3.96 7.54 34.98
N ASP A 47 2.72 7.03 35.05
CA ASP A 47 2.44 5.60 34.92
C ASP A 47 2.74 5.09 33.50
N VAL A 48 2.42 5.90 32.49
CA VAL A 48 2.70 5.61 31.07
C VAL A 48 4.21 5.54 30.82
N VAL A 49 4.98 6.50 31.35
CA VAL A 49 6.45 6.51 31.27
C VAL A 49 7.03 5.28 31.97
N SER A 50 6.54 4.95 33.16
CA SER A 50 7.01 3.81 33.95
C SER A 50 6.80 2.49 33.22
N ALA A 51 5.63 2.30 32.60
CA ALA A 51 5.32 1.12 31.78
C ALA A 51 6.27 0.98 30.59
N GLY A 52 6.57 2.08 29.89
CA GLY A 52 7.52 2.10 28.79
C GLY A 52 8.94 1.71 29.22
N VAL A 53 9.43 2.25 30.34
CA VAL A 53 10.77 1.92 30.88
C VAL A 53 10.84 0.47 31.32
N ALA A 54 9.79 -0.05 31.97
CA ALA A 54 9.72 -1.44 32.38
C ALA A 54 9.80 -2.40 31.19
N GLU A 55 9.01 -2.14 30.13
CA GLU A 55 9.03 -2.98 28.93
C GLU A 55 10.37 -2.89 28.19
N LEU A 56 10.95 -1.69 28.07
CA LEU A 56 12.28 -1.52 27.50
C LEU A 56 13.33 -2.36 28.25
N ASN A 57 13.35 -2.31 29.59
CA ASN A 57 14.28 -3.08 30.39
C ASN A 57 14.08 -4.59 30.24
N ARG A 58 12.83 -5.04 30.10
CA ARG A 58 12.51 -6.44 29.82
C ARG A 58 13.07 -6.88 28.47
N ARG A 59 12.84 -6.10 27.41
CA ARG A 59 13.24 -6.41 26.03
C ARG A 59 14.73 -6.31 25.76
N LYS A 60 15.52 -5.65 26.61
CA LYS A 60 16.99 -5.53 26.44
C LYS A 60 17.71 -6.88 26.33
N ASN A 61 17.15 -7.92 26.94
CA ASN A 61 17.71 -9.26 26.98
C ASN A 61 17.05 -10.22 25.98
N ASP A 62 16.01 -9.80 25.27
CA ASP A 62 15.35 -10.61 24.25
C ASP A 62 16.22 -10.65 22.98
N PRO A 63 16.10 -11.71 22.15
CA PRO A 63 16.69 -11.72 20.82
C PRO A 63 16.23 -10.52 19.99
N THR A 64 17.19 -9.84 19.35
CA THR A 64 16.93 -8.67 18.49
C THR A 64 17.23 -8.95 17.02
N ASP A 65 17.20 -10.20 16.58
CA ASP A 65 17.16 -10.50 15.15
C ASP A 65 15.79 -10.07 14.56
N PHE A 66 15.76 -9.84 13.25
CA PHE A 66 14.61 -9.29 12.56
C PHE A 66 13.31 -10.09 12.78
N GLN A 67 13.39 -11.43 12.77
CA GLN A 67 12.21 -12.28 12.93
C GLN A 67 11.71 -12.25 14.38
N SER A 68 12.61 -12.32 15.36
CA SER A 68 12.23 -12.18 16.77
C SER A 68 11.55 -10.83 17.05
N VAL A 69 12.05 -9.74 16.46
CA VAL A 69 11.44 -8.41 16.64
C VAL A 69 10.07 -8.31 15.95
N LEU A 70 9.87 -8.93 14.78
CA LEU A 70 8.57 -8.96 14.10
C LEU A 70 7.47 -9.59 14.96
N GLU A 71 7.82 -10.53 15.83
CA GLU A 71 6.89 -11.22 16.73
C GLU A 71 6.57 -10.41 18.00
N TRP A 72 7.24 -9.26 18.23
CA TRP A 72 7.01 -8.49 19.45
C TRP A 72 5.58 -7.95 19.52
N MET A 73 4.91 -8.35 20.59
CA MET A 73 3.64 -7.81 21.07
C MET A 73 3.86 -7.05 22.37
N TYR A 74 3.02 -6.04 22.63
CA TYR A 74 2.83 -5.48 23.97
C TYR A 74 1.34 -5.40 24.24
N ARG A 75 0.87 -6.20 25.19
CA ARG A 75 -0.56 -6.46 25.40
C ARG A 75 -1.19 -6.93 24.07
N ASP A 76 -2.29 -6.32 23.63
CA ASP A 76 -2.95 -6.64 22.36
C ASP A 76 -2.35 -5.91 21.14
N ALA A 77 -1.30 -5.08 21.31
CA ALA A 77 -0.70 -4.29 20.23
C ALA A 77 0.48 -5.01 19.57
N TRP A 78 0.45 -5.10 18.23
CA TRP A 78 1.48 -5.74 17.42
C TRP A 78 2.59 -4.75 17.09
N ILE A 79 3.42 -4.47 18.08
CA ILE A 79 4.42 -3.39 18.03
C ILE A 79 5.62 -3.71 17.15
N GLY A 80 6.03 -4.98 17.02
CA GLY A 80 7.23 -5.40 16.27
C GLY A 80 7.33 -4.82 14.86
N PRO A 81 6.36 -5.09 13.97
CA PRO A 81 6.37 -4.54 12.61
C PRO A 81 6.24 -3.02 12.60
N GLN A 82 5.52 -2.43 13.55
CA GLN A 82 5.34 -0.97 13.63
C GLN A 82 6.68 -0.28 13.88
N LEU A 83 7.53 -0.88 14.72
CA LEU A 83 8.89 -0.43 14.97
C LEU A 83 9.77 -0.62 13.73
N LEU A 84 9.85 -1.84 13.21
CA LEU A 84 10.72 -2.17 12.08
C LEU A 84 10.38 -1.35 10.83
N SER A 85 9.10 -1.24 10.45
CA SER A 85 8.70 -0.42 9.31
C SER A 85 8.95 1.08 9.52
N SER A 86 8.88 1.57 10.76
CA SER A 86 9.21 2.97 11.06
C SER A 86 10.71 3.23 10.90
N ILE A 87 11.56 2.28 11.28
CA ILE A 87 13.02 2.33 11.06
C ILE A 87 13.32 2.24 9.56
N SER A 88 12.78 1.22 8.88
CA SER A 88 12.98 1.00 7.45
C SER A 88 12.70 2.24 6.62
N ARG A 89 11.58 2.91 6.89
CA ARG A 89 11.17 4.12 6.16
C ARG A 89 12.10 5.32 6.41
N ARG A 90 12.72 5.43 7.58
CA ARG A 90 13.65 6.53 7.90
C ARG A 90 15.04 6.30 7.31
N GLN A 91 15.48 5.04 7.25
CA GLN A 91 16.83 4.69 6.81
C GLN A 91 16.91 4.34 5.31
N PHE A 92 15.77 4.18 4.63
CA PHE A 92 15.71 3.64 3.28
C PHE A 92 16.35 2.25 3.20
N ASP A 93 16.07 1.43 4.22
CA ASP A 93 16.50 0.03 4.31
C ASP A 93 15.28 -0.87 4.54
N GLY A 94 15.08 -1.86 3.67
CA GLY A 94 13.92 -2.76 3.71
C GLY A 94 14.02 -3.85 4.76
N ALA A 95 15.21 -4.11 5.29
CA ALA A 95 15.42 -5.11 6.33
C ALA A 95 16.54 -4.67 7.27
N PRO A 96 16.30 -3.61 8.07
CA PRO A 96 17.28 -3.12 9.02
C PRO A 96 17.61 -4.25 10.00
N ASP A 97 18.89 -4.56 10.17
CA ASP A 97 19.34 -5.58 11.12
C ASP A 97 19.27 -5.03 12.55
N PRO A 98 18.34 -5.47 13.41
CA PRO A 98 18.20 -4.91 14.75
C PRO A 98 19.28 -5.39 15.73
N ARG A 99 20.26 -6.18 15.26
CA ARG A 99 21.50 -6.49 15.98
C ARG A 99 22.57 -5.43 15.75
N ASP A 100 22.49 -4.63 14.68
CA ASP A 100 23.36 -3.48 14.49
C ASP A 100 23.15 -2.48 15.64
N PRO A 101 24.21 -2.00 16.32
CA PRO A 101 24.08 -1.10 17.46
C PRO A 101 23.23 0.15 17.19
N ALA A 102 23.37 0.78 16.01
CA ALA A 102 22.65 2.00 15.66
C ALA A 102 21.16 1.73 15.37
N VAL A 103 20.86 0.61 14.72
CA VAL A 103 19.47 0.17 14.49
C VAL A 103 18.83 -0.23 15.82
N ARG A 104 19.54 -0.96 16.67
CA ARG A 104 19.08 -1.41 17.98
C ARG A 104 18.74 -0.26 18.91
N GLU A 105 19.57 0.79 18.93
CA GLU A 105 19.29 2.00 19.70
C GLU A 105 17.98 2.67 19.24
N GLN A 106 17.77 2.79 17.93
CA GLN A 106 16.53 3.33 17.36
C GLN A 106 15.32 2.45 17.66
N LEU A 107 15.48 1.13 17.56
CA LEU A 107 14.44 0.15 17.91
C LEU A 107 13.99 0.33 19.35
N PHE A 108 14.93 0.42 20.29
CA PHE A 108 14.62 0.57 21.71
C PHE A 108 14.05 1.95 22.07
N SER A 109 14.51 3.02 21.43
CA SER A 109 13.91 4.34 21.56
C SER A 109 12.45 4.35 21.08
N GLN A 110 12.17 3.72 19.94
CA GLN A 110 10.81 3.61 19.41
C GLN A 110 9.94 2.64 20.22
N LEU A 111 10.50 1.55 20.75
CA LEU A 111 9.81 0.61 21.64
C LEU A 111 9.27 1.34 22.86
N LEU A 112 10.13 2.14 23.51
CA LEU A 112 9.75 2.96 24.66
C LEU A 112 8.57 3.88 24.30
N GLN A 113 8.63 4.58 23.17
CA GLN A 113 7.54 5.45 22.73
C GLN A 113 6.26 4.68 22.40
N SER A 114 6.37 3.55 21.69
CA SER A 114 5.22 2.76 21.25
C SER A 114 4.44 2.18 22.43
N VAL A 115 5.14 1.65 23.45
CA VAL A 115 4.53 1.17 24.70
C VAL A 115 3.81 2.30 25.44
N LYS A 116 4.41 3.49 25.47
CA LYS A 116 3.76 4.67 26.05
C LYS A 116 2.48 5.02 25.31
N PHE A 117 2.47 4.92 23.98
CA PHE A 117 1.26 5.13 23.17
C PHE A 117 0.19 4.05 23.39
N VAL A 118 0.56 2.78 23.63
CA VAL A 118 -0.42 1.74 24.00
C VAL A 118 -1.14 2.13 25.30
N CYS A 119 -0.37 2.46 26.35
CA CYS A 119 -0.95 2.83 27.65
C CYS A 119 -1.78 4.12 27.57
N ALA A 120 -1.27 5.12 26.86
CA ALA A 120 -1.99 6.37 26.61
C ALA A 120 -3.31 6.15 25.85
N ALA A 121 -3.32 5.26 24.85
CA ALA A 121 -4.53 4.93 24.11
C ALA A 121 -5.59 4.29 25.02
N GLU A 122 -5.19 3.32 25.85
CA GLU A 122 -6.12 2.68 26.80
C GLU A 122 -6.72 3.68 27.79
N GLN A 123 -5.90 4.53 28.40
CA GLN A 123 -6.36 5.56 29.33
C GLN A 123 -7.28 6.57 28.63
N THR A 124 -6.91 7.01 27.43
CA THR A 124 -7.70 7.96 26.64
C THR A 124 -9.06 7.38 26.29
N PHE A 125 -9.12 6.13 25.83
CA PHE A 125 -10.39 5.49 25.46
C PHE A 125 -11.26 5.19 26.68
N ALA A 126 -10.67 4.83 27.82
CA ALA A 126 -11.42 4.66 29.07
C ALA A 126 -12.09 5.97 29.53
N GLN A 127 -11.40 7.11 29.38
CA GLN A 127 -11.92 8.42 29.78
C GLN A 127 -12.90 9.01 28.77
N ARG A 128 -12.58 8.92 27.47
CA ARG A 128 -13.29 9.62 26.39
C ARG A 128 -14.38 8.79 25.73
N LYS A 129 -14.25 7.45 25.76
CA LYS A 129 -15.21 6.48 25.19
C LYS A 129 -15.65 6.84 23.76
N PRO A 130 -14.72 6.89 22.79
CA PRO A 130 -15.06 7.24 21.42
C PRO A 130 -15.94 6.16 20.76
N ASP A 131 -16.96 6.59 20.02
CA ASP A 131 -17.84 5.68 19.26
C ASP A 131 -17.25 5.27 17.90
N LEU A 132 -16.30 6.06 17.36
CA LEU A 132 -15.65 5.81 16.07
C LEU A 132 -14.26 6.46 16.04
N ILE A 133 -13.28 5.74 15.49
CA ILE A 133 -11.95 6.25 15.18
C ILE A 133 -11.77 6.30 13.66
N ILE A 134 -11.26 7.41 13.14
CA ILE A 134 -10.89 7.57 11.74
C ILE A 134 -9.39 7.90 11.70
N VAL A 135 -8.62 7.08 11.00
CA VAL A 135 -7.16 7.13 11.02
C VAL A 135 -6.55 6.98 9.63
N ASN A 136 -5.48 7.73 9.37
CA ASN A 136 -4.57 7.50 8.26
C ASN A 136 -3.27 6.91 8.80
N GLU A 137 -2.58 6.11 8.00
CA GLU A 137 -1.29 5.49 8.37
C GLU A 137 -1.32 4.73 9.72
N PRO A 138 -2.25 3.76 9.89
CA PRO A 138 -2.52 3.06 11.16
C PRO A 138 -1.43 2.07 11.59
N ASN A 139 -0.26 2.13 10.98
CA ASN A 139 0.72 1.05 11.04
C ASN A 139 2.05 1.47 11.66
N TYR A 140 2.34 2.75 11.83
CA TYR A 140 3.61 3.19 12.39
C TYR A 140 3.55 3.29 13.91
N HIS A 141 4.72 3.25 14.56
CA HIS A 141 4.90 3.13 16.03
C HIS A 141 4.15 4.16 16.90
N VAL A 142 3.64 5.26 16.32
CA VAL A 142 2.85 6.29 17.00
C VAL A 142 1.34 6.01 16.93
N LEU A 143 0.80 5.76 15.73
CA LEU A 143 -0.65 5.58 15.51
C LEU A 143 -1.09 4.12 15.60
N GLY A 144 -0.21 3.18 15.26
CA GLY A 144 -0.46 1.74 15.37
C GLY A 144 -0.91 1.30 16.76
N PRO A 145 -0.31 1.79 17.85
CA PRO A 145 -0.79 1.49 19.21
C PRO A 145 -2.24 1.91 19.45
N PHE A 146 -2.65 3.11 19.04
CA PHE A 146 -4.04 3.56 19.20
C PHE A 146 -5.01 2.67 18.43
N VAL A 147 -4.62 2.25 17.22
CA VAL A 147 -5.46 1.41 16.35
C VAL A 147 -5.61 0.01 16.91
N ASP A 148 -4.52 -0.60 17.35
CA ASP A 148 -4.56 -1.96 17.90
C ASP A 148 -5.36 -2.00 19.21
N VAL A 149 -5.17 -1.00 20.09
CA VAL A 149 -5.97 -0.86 21.31
C VAL A 149 -7.46 -0.66 20.99
N ALA A 150 -7.78 0.16 19.98
CA ALA A 150 -9.17 0.38 19.57
C ALA A 150 -9.84 -0.91 19.09
N ILE A 151 -9.14 -1.68 18.25
CA ILE A 151 -9.62 -2.98 17.76
C ILE A 151 -9.75 -3.99 18.91
N ALA A 152 -8.80 -3.99 19.85
CA ALA A 152 -8.85 -4.84 21.03
C ALA A 152 -10.09 -4.55 21.90
N GLN A 153 -10.42 -3.26 22.06
CA GLN A 153 -11.60 -2.76 22.79
C GLN A 153 -12.90 -2.76 21.96
N ARG A 154 -12.86 -3.27 20.72
CA ARG A 154 -14.02 -3.31 19.79
C ARG A 154 -14.60 -1.92 19.47
N ILE A 155 -13.76 -0.90 19.48
CA ILE A 155 -14.12 0.45 19.04
C ILE A 155 -14.09 0.46 17.51
N PRO A 156 -15.20 0.84 16.83
CA PRO A 156 -15.22 0.99 15.38
C PRO A 156 -14.05 1.86 14.90
N THR A 157 -13.27 1.34 13.95
CA THR A 157 -12.08 2.02 13.45
C THR A 157 -12.06 1.98 11.94
N ILE A 158 -11.89 3.13 11.28
CA ILE A 158 -11.84 3.28 9.83
C ILE A 158 -10.44 3.74 9.42
N HIS A 159 -9.79 2.94 8.60
CA HIS A 159 -8.59 3.32 7.89
C HIS A 159 -8.96 3.95 6.54
N PHE A 160 -8.41 5.13 6.25
CA PHE A 160 -8.49 5.72 4.92
C PHE A 160 -7.10 5.93 4.31
N ILE A 161 -7.00 5.73 2.99
CA ILE A 161 -5.82 6.06 2.18
C ILE A 161 -6.21 6.77 0.89
N GLN A 162 -5.23 7.41 0.27
CA GLN A 162 -5.37 7.91 -1.10
C GLN A 162 -5.12 6.76 -2.11
N PRO A 163 -6.08 6.45 -3.01
CA PRO A 163 -5.85 5.58 -4.15
C PRO A 163 -4.96 6.25 -5.21
N SER A 164 -4.72 5.57 -6.34
CA SER A 164 -4.04 6.14 -7.51
C SER A 164 -4.89 7.17 -8.28
N ARG A 165 -5.63 8.02 -7.58
CA ARG A 165 -6.45 9.09 -8.12
C ARG A 165 -6.54 10.23 -7.11
N ASP A 166 -6.67 11.45 -7.61
CA ASP A 166 -6.64 12.67 -6.79
C ASP A 166 -8.03 13.08 -6.28
N ASP A 167 -9.11 12.51 -6.80
CA ASP A 167 -10.52 12.80 -6.46
C ASP A 167 -11.19 11.73 -5.57
N GLY A 168 -10.41 10.83 -4.95
CA GLY A 168 -10.98 9.75 -4.15
C GLY A 168 -10.19 9.38 -2.90
N LEU A 169 -10.85 8.68 -1.99
CA LEU A 169 -10.25 7.97 -0.86
C LEU A 169 -10.69 6.50 -0.87
N VAL A 170 -9.83 5.58 -0.46
CA VAL A 170 -10.22 4.21 -0.15
C VAL A 170 -10.40 4.09 1.35
N LEU A 171 -11.51 3.49 1.76
CA LEU A 171 -11.95 3.39 3.14
C LEU A 171 -12.10 1.93 3.54
N LYS A 172 -11.63 1.52 4.72
CA LYS A 172 -11.79 0.15 5.21
C LYS A 172 -12.02 0.15 6.72
N LYS A 173 -13.02 -0.58 7.19
CA LYS A 173 -13.17 -0.83 8.64
C LYS A 173 -12.12 -1.81 9.09
N LEU A 174 -11.44 -1.47 10.18
CA LEU A 174 -10.44 -2.29 10.83
C LEU A 174 -11.11 -3.08 11.97
N THR A 175 -11.05 -4.39 11.85
CA THR A 175 -11.42 -5.38 12.85
C THR A 175 -10.21 -6.28 13.12
N ARG A 176 -10.33 -7.23 14.05
CA ARG A 176 -9.29 -8.25 14.23
C ARG A 176 -8.98 -9.02 12.94
N GLU A 177 -9.99 -9.20 12.09
CA GLU A 177 -9.89 -9.91 10.81
C GLU A 177 -9.25 -9.04 9.71
N THR A 178 -9.64 -7.76 9.63
CA THR A 178 -9.17 -6.88 8.55
C THR A 178 -7.92 -6.08 8.88
N ARG A 179 -7.44 -6.09 10.13
CA ARG A 179 -6.26 -5.33 10.59
C ARG A 179 -5.00 -5.55 9.74
N ARG A 180 -4.84 -6.77 9.22
CA ARG A 180 -3.71 -7.19 8.38
C ARG A 180 -4.04 -7.26 6.89
N ILE A 181 -5.20 -6.74 6.49
CA ILE A 181 -5.63 -6.63 5.11
C ILE A 181 -5.42 -5.20 4.65
N HIS A 182 -4.71 -5.03 3.54
CA HIS A 182 -4.45 -3.71 2.98
C HIS A 182 -5.78 -2.98 2.65
N PRO A 183 -5.91 -1.67 2.91
CA PRO A 183 -7.15 -0.92 2.64
C PRO A 183 -7.61 -1.07 1.18
N ASN A 184 -6.73 -0.97 0.20
CA ASN A 184 -7.02 -1.27 -1.21
C ASN A 184 -7.11 -2.78 -1.52
N SER A 185 -8.00 -3.49 -0.82
CA SER A 185 -8.37 -4.89 -1.00
C SER A 185 -9.82 -5.06 -0.55
N ILE A 186 -10.47 -6.14 -0.98
CA ILE A 186 -11.81 -6.56 -0.57
C ILE A 186 -11.76 -7.87 0.21
N THR A 187 -12.82 -8.22 0.93
CA THR A 187 -12.91 -9.56 1.52
C THR A 187 -13.21 -10.63 0.47
N LYS A 188 -12.91 -11.91 0.78
CA LYS A 188 -13.31 -13.05 -0.06
C LYS A 188 -14.82 -13.07 -0.28
N GLN A 189 -15.60 -12.86 0.79
CA GLN A 189 -17.07 -12.80 0.72
C GLN A 189 -17.54 -11.71 -0.25
N THR A 190 -16.94 -10.52 -0.19
CA THR A 190 -17.22 -9.44 -1.12
C THR A 190 -16.95 -9.87 -2.56
N LEU A 191 -15.80 -10.50 -2.84
CA LEU A 191 -15.46 -10.96 -4.19
C LEU A 191 -16.45 -12.03 -4.69
N GLU A 192 -16.76 -13.05 -3.88
CA GLU A 192 -17.69 -14.10 -4.28
C GLU A 192 -19.07 -13.54 -4.62
N SER A 193 -19.56 -12.59 -3.81
CA SER A 193 -20.82 -11.89 -4.09
C SER A 193 -20.78 -11.12 -5.42
N LEU A 194 -19.68 -10.42 -5.69
CA LEU A 194 -19.50 -9.67 -6.94
C LEU A 194 -19.38 -10.58 -8.17
N VAL A 195 -18.66 -11.70 -8.05
CA VAL A 195 -18.52 -12.69 -9.14
C VAL A 195 -19.87 -13.35 -9.46
N SER A 196 -20.73 -13.54 -8.45
CA SER A 196 -22.08 -14.07 -8.66
C SER A 196 -23.10 -13.03 -9.16
N SER A 197 -22.71 -11.74 -9.24
CA SER A 197 -23.59 -10.66 -9.68
C SER A 197 -23.56 -10.51 -11.20
N PRO A 198 -24.60 -9.92 -11.83
CA PRO A 198 -24.59 -9.66 -13.27
C PRO A 198 -23.37 -8.84 -13.70
N TRP A 199 -22.68 -9.33 -14.72
CA TRP A 199 -21.52 -8.69 -15.34
C TRP A 199 -21.71 -8.68 -16.85
N GLY A 200 -21.64 -7.49 -17.45
CA GLY A 200 -21.82 -7.31 -18.88
C GLY A 200 -21.11 -6.08 -19.43
N GLU A 201 -21.56 -5.61 -20.58
CA GLU A 201 -20.90 -4.53 -21.35
C GLU A 201 -20.66 -3.25 -20.53
N THR A 202 -21.55 -2.92 -19.60
CA THR A 202 -21.39 -1.74 -18.74
C THR A 202 -20.18 -1.87 -17.82
N GLN A 203 -20.05 -2.97 -17.07
CA GLN A 203 -18.92 -3.16 -16.15
C GLN A 203 -17.60 -3.30 -16.90
N GLU A 204 -17.64 -3.93 -18.08
CA GLU A 204 -16.47 -4.02 -18.95
C GLU A 204 -16.01 -2.64 -19.42
N ALA A 205 -16.93 -1.81 -19.91
CA ALA A 205 -16.63 -0.45 -20.34
C ALA A 205 -16.13 0.44 -19.19
N GLU A 206 -16.70 0.31 -17.98
CA GLU A 206 -16.24 1.03 -16.80
C GLU A 206 -14.79 0.67 -16.41
N LEU A 207 -14.45 -0.62 -16.42
CA LEU A 207 -13.10 -1.07 -16.09
C LEU A 207 -12.09 -0.64 -17.16
N ASP A 208 -12.44 -0.77 -18.43
CA ASP A 208 -11.57 -0.38 -19.55
C ASP A 208 -11.32 1.13 -19.56
N ASP A 209 -12.35 1.96 -19.34
CA ASP A 209 -12.21 3.41 -19.17
C ASP A 209 -11.30 3.76 -17.98
N GLU A 210 -11.46 3.07 -16.84
CA GLU A 210 -10.62 3.30 -15.67
C GLU A 210 -9.14 2.93 -15.94
N PHE A 211 -8.86 1.85 -16.68
CA PHE A 211 -7.51 1.53 -17.16
C PHE A 211 -6.95 2.60 -18.09
N GLN A 212 -7.73 3.09 -19.06
CA GLN A 212 -7.32 4.15 -19.98
C GLN A 212 -7.00 5.43 -19.22
N ARG A 213 -7.84 5.85 -18.27
CA ARG A 213 -7.59 7.05 -17.45
C ARG A 213 -6.36 6.90 -16.55
N ARG A 214 -6.17 5.70 -15.97
CA ARG A 214 -5.04 5.37 -15.09
C ARG A 214 -3.71 5.53 -15.83
N TYR A 215 -3.61 5.01 -17.05
CA TYR A 215 -2.37 5.05 -17.84
C TYR A 215 -2.28 6.25 -18.79
N GLY A 216 -3.39 6.94 -19.06
CA GLY A 216 -3.48 8.13 -19.92
C GLY A 216 -3.21 9.48 -19.21
N GLY A 217 -2.83 9.44 -17.93
CA GLY A 217 -2.38 10.62 -17.20
C GLY A 217 -3.48 11.52 -16.63
N VAL A 218 -4.73 11.03 -16.57
CA VAL A 218 -5.87 11.79 -16.01
C VAL A 218 -5.60 12.18 -14.55
N TRP A 219 -5.07 11.26 -13.75
CA TRP A 219 -4.73 11.51 -12.36
C TRP A 219 -3.25 11.77 -12.18
N LYS A 220 -2.90 12.97 -11.69
CA LYS A 220 -1.50 13.37 -11.48
C LYS A 220 -0.73 12.41 -10.55
N ILE A 221 -1.44 11.86 -9.55
CA ILE A 221 -0.89 10.90 -8.57
C ILE A 221 -0.48 9.58 -9.21
N GLN A 222 -1.18 9.16 -10.26
CA GLN A 222 -0.82 7.98 -11.03
C GLN A 222 0.22 8.34 -12.08
N ALA A 223 0.05 9.47 -12.78
CA ALA A 223 0.97 9.95 -13.81
C ALA A 223 2.41 10.14 -13.31
N ARG A 224 2.61 10.54 -12.03
CA ARG A 224 3.96 10.65 -11.43
C ARG A 224 4.72 9.31 -11.38
N ASN A 225 4.01 8.18 -11.46
CA ASN A 225 4.60 6.85 -11.51
C ASN A 225 4.86 6.39 -12.96
N GLN A 226 4.51 7.16 -13.98
CA GLN A 226 4.81 6.90 -15.40
C GLN A 226 5.10 8.21 -16.15
N PRO A 227 6.09 8.99 -15.70
CA PRO A 227 6.38 10.26 -16.33
C PRO A 227 6.93 10.04 -17.74
N GLY A 228 6.29 10.66 -18.75
CA GLY A 228 6.80 10.66 -20.13
C GLY A 228 6.74 9.30 -20.84
N THR A 229 5.95 8.36 -20.33
CA THR A 229 5.75 7.08 -21.02
C THR A 229 4.88 7.24 -22.26
N ILE A 230 5.13 6.42 -23.27
CA ILE A 230 4.39 6.34 -24.52
C ILE A 230 3.89 4.92 -24.74
N ASP A 231 2.84 4.79 -25.53
CA ASP A 231 2.36 3.49 -25.97
C ASP A 231 3.28 2.92 -27.06
N MET A 232 3.68 1.67 -26.85
CA MET A 232 4.49 0.87 -27.75
C MET A 232 3.84 -0.48 -28.00
N SER A 233 3.95 -0.94 -29.24
CA SER A 233 3.58 -2.29 -29.64
C SER A 233 4.60 -3.33 -29.15
N LYS A 234 4.21 -4.61 -29.13
CA LYS A 234 5.12 -5.71 -28.78
C LYS A 234 6.39 -5.72 -29.64
N GLY A 235 6.27 -5.49 -30.96
CA GLY A 235 7.43 -5.44 -31.86
C GLY A 235 8.42 -4.33 -31.49
N GLN A 236 7.92 -3.12 -31.22
CA GLN A 236 8.77 -2.01 -30.80
C GLN A 236 9.48 -2.27 -29.46
N ILE A 237 8.82 -2.95 -28.52
CA ILE A 237 9.43 -3.35 -27.23
C ILE A 237 10.53 -4.39 -27.46
N LEU A 238 10.29 -5.39 -28.31
CA LEU A 238 11.28 -6.41 -28.67
C LEU A 238 12.52 -5.77 -29.32
N ASP A 239 12.31 -4.85 -30.27
CA ASP A 239 13.38 -4.15 -30.97
C ASP A 239 14.19 -3.25 -30.04
N GLU A 240 13.53 -2.43 -29.22
CA GLU A 240 14.19 -1.51 -28.28
C GLU A 240 15.05 -2.25 -27.25
N LEU A 241 14.55 -3.39 -26.76
CA LEU A 241 15.26 -4.20 -25.77
C LEU A 241 16.17 -5.28 -26.40
N LYS A 242 16.18 -5.41 -27.73
CA LYS A 242 16.93 -6.42 -28.48
C LYS A 242 16.64 -7.83 -27.97
N LEU A 243 15.35 -8.16 -27.86
CA LEU A 243 14.83 -9.44 -27.38
C LEU A 243 14.50 -10.37 -28.56
N ASP A 244 14.55 -11.67 -28.32
CA ASP A 244 14.29 -12.69 -29.34
C ASP A 244 12.79 -12.82 -29.60
N PRO A 245 12.27 -12.48 -30.80
CA PRO A 245 10.84 -12.53 -31.07
C PRO A 245 10.23 -13.94 -31.01
N SER A 246 11.04 -15.00 -31.05
CA SER A 246 10.58 -16.39 -30.96
C SER A 246 10.31 -16.86 -29.53
N LYS A 247 10.79 -16.13 -28.51
CA LYS A 247 10.68 -16.51 -27.11
C LYS A 247 9.56 -15.76 -26.37
N PRO A 248 8.87 -16.42 -25.44
CA PRO A 248 7.93 -15.73 -24.55
C PRO A 248 8.66 -14.68 -23.69
N ILE A 249 7.93 -13.64 -23.25
CA ILE A 249 8.47 -12.53 -22.46
C ILE A 249 7.99 -12.63 -21.01
N ALA A 250 8.91 -12.80 -20.08
CA ALA A 250 8.69 -12.74 -18.64
C ALA A 250 9.13 -11.38 -18.09
N VAL A 251 8.32 -10.77 -17.22
CA VAL A 251 8.67 -9.48 -16.60
C VAL A 251 8.68 -9.58 -15.08
N LEU A 252 9.86 -9.35 -14.50
CA LEU A 252 10.02 -9.10 -13.07
C LEU A 252 9.68 -7.64 -12.78
N PHE A 253 8.54 -7.40 -12.14
CA PHE A 253 8.14 -6.09 -11.65
C PHE A 253 8.75 -5.86 -10.27
N SER A 254 9.94 -5.25 -10.24
CA SER A 254 10.67 -4.96 -9.01
C SER A 254 9.84 -4.07 -8.07
N HIS A 255 9.94 -4.37 -6.78
CA HIS A 255 9.49 -3.47 -5.72
C HIS A 255 10.58 -2.45 -5.42
N VAL A 256 10.20 -1.34 -4.78
CA VAL A 256 11.20 -0.47 -4.15
C VAL A 256 11.82 -1.28 -2.99
N LEU A 257 13.10 -1.66 -3.12
CA LEU A 257 13.71 -2.65 -2.22
C LEU A 257 13.65 -2.30 -0.73
N TRP A 258 13.59 -1.01 -0.40
CA TRP A 258 13.51 -0.51 0.96
C TRP A 258 12.09 -0.26 1.50
N ASP A 259 11.08 -0.33 0.65
CA ASP A 259 9.68 -0.05 1.02
C ASP A 259 9.01 -1.30 1.62
N ALA A 260 9.58 -1.80 2.72
CA ALA A 260 9.12 -3.02 3.35
C ALA A 260 7.72 -2.85 3.96
N ASN A 261 6.77 -3.59 3.41
CA ASN A 261 5.40 -3.63 3.90
C ASN A 261 5.24 -4.78 4.89
N LEU A 262 5.63 -4.55 6.14
CA LEU A 262 5.63 -5.56 7.21
C LEU A 262 4.24 -5.78 7.85
N PHE A 263 3.23 -5.04 7.42
CA PHE A 263 1.92 -4.99 8.06
C PHE A 263 0.88 -5.89 7.40
N TYR A 264 0.96 -5.99 6.08
CA TYR A 264 -0.01 -6.68 5.26
C TYR A 264 0.61 -7.95 4.72
N GLY A 265 -0.15 -9.04 4.66
CA GLY A 265 0.32 -10.32 4.10
C GLY A 265 1.56 -10.91 4.78
N ARG A 266 2.25 -11.78 4.05
CA ARG A 266 3.47 -12.51 4.44
C ARG A 266 4.43 -12.55 3.26
N ASP A 267 5.71 -12.31 3.50
CA ASP A 267 6.77 -12.51 2.51
C ASP A 267 7.35 -13.92 2.66
N ILE A 268 7.67 -14.59 1.53
CA ILE A 268 8.36 -15.89 1.58
C ILE A 268 9.88 -15.72 1.65
N PHE A 269 10.40 -14.54 1.29
CA PHE A 269 11.79 -14.13 1.45
C PHE A 269 11.95 -13.18 2.64
N GLU A 270 13.16 -13.12 3.20
CA GLU A 270 13.46 -12.22 4.32
C GLU A 270 13.23 -10.74 3.99
N ASN A 271 13.52 -10.34 2.75
CA ASN A 271 13.35 -8.97 2.29
C ASN A 271 13.29 -8.91 0.75
N TYR A 272 12.90 -7.75 0.23
CA TYR A 272 12.77 -7.54 -1.21
C TYR A 272 14.11 -7.61 -1.96
N GLY A 273 15.24 -7.28 -1.34
CA GLY A 273 16.56 -7.44 -1.95
C GLY A 273 16.91 -8.91 -2.19
N HIS A 274 16.67 -9.76 -1.18
CA HIS A 274 16.86 -11.20 -1.26
C HIS A 274 15.94 -11.83 -2.30
N TRP A 275 14.63 -11.51 -2.26
CA TRP A 275 13.69 -11.94 -3.30
C TRP A 275 14.14 -11.52 -4.71
N PHE A 276 14.50 -10.24 -4.87
CA PHE A 276 14.89 -9.68 -6.14
C PHE A 276 16.09 -10.44 -6.72
N ILE A 277 17.15 -10.63 -5.95
CA ILE A 277 18.36 -11.25 -6.47
C ILE A 277 18.18 -12.73 -6.78
N GLU A 278 17.45 -13.49 -5.95
CA GLU A 278 17.16 -14.91 -6.24
C GLU A 278 16.30 -15.06 -7.48
N THR A 279 15.35 -14.14 -7.71
CA THR A 279 14.55 -14.10 -8.93
C THR A 279 15.40 -13.77 -10.16
N VAL A 280 16.36 -12.84 -10.05
CA VAL A 280 17.29 -12.52 -11.14
C VAL A 280 18.21 -13.70 -11.45
N LYS A 281 18.70 -14.43 -10.43
CA LYS A 281 19.48 -15.67 -10.65
C LYS A 281 18.68 -16.71 -11.42
N ALA A 282 17.41 -16.91 -11.06
CA ALA A 282 16.51 -17.80 -11.79
C ALA A 282 16.28 -17.34 -13.25
N ALA A 283 16.14 -16.03 -13.48
CA ALA A 283 16.02 -15.46 -14.83
C ALA A 283 17.27 -15.69 -15.69
N VAL A 284 18.46 -15.48 -15.12
CA VAL A 284 19.74 -15.76 -15.78
C VAL A 284 19.86 -17.24 -16.16
N ALA A 285 19.44 -18.14 -15.27
CA ALA A 285 19.49 -19.58 -15.48
C ALA A 285 18.45 -20.12 -16.47
N ASN A 286 17.42 -19.34 -16.84
CA ASN A 286 16.36 -19.76 -17.78
C ASN A 286 16.44 -19.01 -19.13
N PRO A 287 17.24 -19.49 -20.10
CA PRO A 287 17.40 -18.87 -21.42
C PRO A 287 16.26 -19.13 -22.41
N ARG A 288 15.21 -19.87 -22.00
CA ARG A 288 14.05 -20.19 -22.86
C ARG A 288 13.06 -19.03 -22.99
N LEU A 289 13.19 -18.03 -22.10
CA LEU A 289 12.41 -16.80 -22.08
C LEU A 289 13.27 -15.58 -22.40
N ASN A 290 12.62 -14.51 -22.86
CA ASN A 290 13.13 -13.16 -22.71
C ASN A 290 12.72 -12.64 -21.32
N TRP A 291 13.68 -12.19 -20.53
CA TRP A 291 13.42 -11.61 -19.21
C TRP A 291 13.61 -10.10 -19.22
N ILE A 292 12.61 -9.39 -18.71
CA ILE A 292 12.68 -7.96 -18.45
C ILE A 292 12.65 -7.73 -16.94
N ILE A 293 13.70 -7.14 -16.40
CA ILE A 293 13.75 -6.67 -15.00
C ILE A 293 13.29 -5.22 -15.01
N LYS A 294 12.02 -4.99 -14.67
CA LYS A 294 11.43 -3.65 -14.64
C LYS A 294 11.63 -3.01 -13.27
N LEU A 295 12.43 -1.95 -13.20
CA LEU A 295 12.59 -1.15 -11.98
C LEU A 295 11.34 -0.34 -11.66
N HIS A 296 11.10 -0.10 -10.38
CA HIS A 296 9.91 0.62 -9.93
C HIS A 296 10.03 2.14 -10.18
N PRO A 297 9.09 2.79 -10.89
CA PRO A 297 9.18 4.23 -11.21
C PRO A 297 9.24 5.14 -9.98
N ALA A 298 8.67 4.69 -8.85
CA ALA A 298 8.76 5.44 -7.60
C ALA A 298 10.18 5.64 -7.08
N ASN A 299 11.16 4.87 -7.55
CA ASN A 299 12.56 5.13 -7.29
C ASN A 299 12.97 6.54 -7.73
N ILE A 300 12.37 7.11 -8.79
CA ILE A 300 12.66 8.47 -9.27
C ILE A 300 12.23 9.51 -8.23
N TRP A 301 10.95 9.55 -7.89
CA TRP A 301 10.40 10.64 -7.07
C TRP A 301 10.71 10.46 -5.59
N LYS A 302 10.76 9.22 -5.07
CA LYS A 302 11.13 8.97 -3.67
C LYS A 302 12.59 9.38 -3.42
N ARG A 303 13.51 9.10 -4.34
CA ARG A 303 14.90 9.56 -4.23
C ARG A 303 15.03 11.08 -4.27
N LYS A 304 14.29 11.76 -5.16
CA LYS A 304 14.24 13.23 -5.21
C LYS A 304 13.80 13.83 -3.88
N LEU A 305 12.74 13.27 -3.26
CA LEU A 305 12.26 13.72 -1.95
C LEU A 305 13.28 13.48 -0.83
N SER A 306 14.13 12.47 -0.97
CA SER A 306 15.08 12.04 0.07
C SER A 306 16.53 12.48 -0.16
N GLY A 307 16.81 13.21 -1.25
CA GLY A 307 18.15 13.69 -1.59
C GLY A 307 19.17 12.60 -1.94
N VAL A 308 18.74 11.38 -2.25
CA VAL A 308 19.63 10.23 -2.47
C VAL A 308 20.12 10.17 -3.93
N THR A 309 21.43 10.35 -4.12
CA THR A 309 22.09 10.31 -5.45
C THR A 309 22.77 8.98 -5.79
N ALA A 310 22.85 8.04 -4.84
CA ALA A 310 23.47 6.73 -5.03
C ALA A 310 22.82 5.88 -6.12
N GLU A 311 23.53 4.87 -6.63
CA GLU A 311 23.00 3.87 -7.57
C GLU A 311 21.73 3.18 -7.03
N TYR A 312 20.82 2.77 -7.92
CA TYR A 312 19.63 1.99 -7.53
C TYR A 312 20.05 0.69 -6.83
N GLY A 313 19.39 0.34 -5.73
CA GLY A 313 19.71 -0.86 -4.96
C GLY A 313 19.64 -2.12 -5.81
N GLU A 314 18.68 -2.19 -6.73
CA GLU A 314 18.52 -3.24 -7.72
C GLU A 314 19.76 -3.38 -8.63
N MET A 315 20.26 -2.26 -9.16
CA MET A 315 21.44 -2.24 -10.04
C MET A 315 22.72 -2.62 -9.29
N ARG A 316 22.86 -2.13 -8.06
CA ARG A 316 23.96 -2.51 -7.17
C ARG A 316 23.96 -4.02 -6.91
N LEU A 317 22.81 -4.60 -6.57
CA LEU A 317 22.68 -6.05 -6.33
C LEU A 317 23.00 -6.87 -7.58
N ILE A 318 22.55 -6.45 -8.76
CA ILE A 318 22.91 -7.10 -10.04
C ILE A 318 24.42 -7.07 -10.23
N ARG A 319 25.07 -5.89 -10.11
CA ARG A 319 26.51 -5.76 -10.29
C ARG A 319 27.31 -6.63 -9.32
N GLU A 320 26.93 -6.62 -8.04
CA GLU A 320 27.68 -7.29 -6.97
C GLU A 320 27.50 -8.81 -6.96
N GLN A 321 26.32 -9.31 -7.33
CA GLN A 321 26.00 -10.74 -7.18
C GLN A 321 25.81 -11.51 -8.50
N ILE A 322 25.62 -10.81 -9.63
CA ILE A 322 25.48 -11.42 -10.96
C ILE A 322 26.62 -11.01 -11.89
N GLY A 323 26.92 -9.70 -11.94
CA GLY A 323 27.84 -9.13 -12.92
C GLY A 323 27.13 -8.82 -14.24
N GLU A 324 27.68 -9.30 -15.36
CA GLU A 324 27.11 -9.06 -16.68
C GLU A 324 25.86 -9.91 -16.91
N LEU A 325 24.77 -9.27 -17.35
CA LEU A 325 23.52 -9.96 -17.66
C LEU A 325 23.59 -10.60 -19.05
N PRO A 326 23.10 -11.84 -19.22
CA PRO A 326 23.10 -12.52 -20.51
C PRO A 326 22.16 -11.86 -21.52
N ALA A 327 22.32 -12.20 -22.80
CA ALA A 327 21.59 -11.56 -23.89
C ALA A 327 20.05 -11.69 -23.80
N HIS A 328 19.52 -12.69 -23.09
CA HIS A 328 18.08 -12.88 -22.91
C HIS A 328 17.51 -12.15 -21.68
N VAL A 329 18.34 -11.45 -20.89
CA VAL A 329 17.91 -10.67 -19.72
C VAL A 329 18.20 -9.19 -19.96
N ARG A 330 17.19 -8.34 -19.78
CA ARG A 330 17.29 -6.88 -19.96
C ARG A 330 16.73 -6.14 -18.77
N VAL A 331 17.40 -5.08 -18.35
CA VAL A 331 16.86 -4.15 -17.35
C VAL A 331 16.08 -3.06 -18.07
N LEU A 332 14.86 -2.82 -17.58
CA LEU A 332 14.06 -1.66 -17.93
C LEU A 332 14.11 -0.68 -16.76
N GLU A 333 14.88 0.40 -16.94
CA GLU A 333 15.14 1.41 -15.90
C GLU A 333 13.85 2.12 -15.44
N ALA A 334 13.93 2.80 -14.29
CA ALA A 334 12.77 3.47 -13.69
C ALA A 334 12.24 4.61 -14.58
N GLU A 335 13.14 5.22 -15.36
CA GLU A 335 12.95 6.32 -16.31
C GLU A 335 12.48 5.88 -17.69
N THR A 336 12.18 4.59 -17.88
CA THR A 336 11.72 4.07 -19.16
C THR A 336 10.54 4.86 -19.74
N ARG A 337 10.56 5.05 -21.06
CA ARG A 337 9.43 5.58 -21.82
C ARG A 337 8.37 4.54 -22.17
N ILE A 338 8.59 3.26 -21.87
CA ILE A 338 7.60 2.20 -22.19
C ILE A 338 6.46 2.28 -21.17
N SER A 339 5.23 2.54 -21.62
CA SER A 339 4.08 2.52 -20.73
C SER A 339 3.88 1.13 -20.11
N THR A 340 3.48 1.07 -18.84
CA THR A 340 3.25 -0.24 -18.20
C THR A 340 2.07 -0.97 -18.84
N LEU A 341 1.08 -0.23 -19.34
CA LEU A 341 -0.03 -0.79 -20.11
C LEU A 341 0.44 -1.44 -21.42
N SER A 342 1.45 -0.88 -22.09
CA SER A 342 2.09 -1.52 -23.24
C SER A 342 2.78 -2.83 -22.88
N LEU A 343 3.42 -2.91 -21.70
CA LEU A 343 3.97 -4.17 -21.20
C LEU A 343 2.86 -5.20 -20.97
N PHE A 344 1.73 -4.81 -20.38
CA PHE A 344 0.62 -5.74 -20.12
C PHE A 344 0.11 -6.43 -21.38
N LYS A 345 0.13 -5.72 -22.52
CA LYS A 345 -0.31 -6.24 -23.83
C LYS A 345 0.76 -7.04 -24.57
N ALA A 346 2.02 -6.98 -24.13
CA ALA A 346 3.15 -7.56 -24.85
C ALA A 346 3.71 -8.84 -24.22
N ILE A 347 3.52 -9.01 -22.92
CA ILE A 347 4.22 -10.03 -22.12
C ILE A 347 3.40 -11.30 -21.97
N ASN A 348 4.07 -12.38 -21.55
CA ASN A 348 3.47 -13.69 -21.35
C ASN A 348 3.30 -14.05 -19.87
N VAL A 349 4.10 -13.45 -18.97
CA VAL A 349 4.03 -13.71 -17.53
C VAL A 349 4.60 -12.55 -16.72
N GLY A 350 3.91 -12.20 -15.63
CA GLY A 350 4.40 -11.23 -14.66
C GLY A 350 4.92 -11.89 -13.39
N ILE A 351 5.97 -11.34 -12.80
CA ILE A 351 6.51 -11.78 -11.52
C ILE A 351 6.55 -10.58 -10.57
N THR A 352 6.05 -10.76 -9.35
CA THR A 352 6.11 -9.74 -8.30
C THR A 352 6.05 -10.39 -6.92
N VAL A 353 6.33 -9.66 -5.85
CA VAL A 353 5.91 -10.12 -4.52
C VAL A 353 4.40 -9.93 -4.34
N ARG A 354 3.96 -8.66 -4.42
CA ARG A 354 2.60 -8.23 -4.08
C ARG A 354 2.19 -6.93 -4.79
N GLY A 355 2.85 -6.63 -5.92
CA GLY A 355 2.65 -5.40 -6.69
C GLY A 355 1.24 -5.33 -7.27
N SER A 356 0.78 -4.12 -7.63
CA SER A 356 -0.57 -3.96 -8.19
C SER A 356 -0.78 -4.74 -9.48
N ILE A 357 0.30 -4.97 -10.22
CA ILE A 357 0.32 -5.81 -11.42
C ILE A 357 -0.32 -7.19 -11.21
N GLY A 358 -0.30 -7.74 -9.98
CA GLY A 358 -0.90 -9.05 -9.70
C GLY A 358 -2.43 -9.09 -9.71
N TYR A 359 -3.10 -7.93 -9.70
CA TYR A 359 -4.54 -7.85 -10.02
C TYR A 359 -4.82 -7.07 -11.30
N GLU A 360 -3.80 -6.57 -12.00
CA GLU A 360 -3.96 -5.86 -13.27
C GLU A 360 -3.68 -6.79 -14.46
N LEU A 361 -2.54 -7.48 -14.50
CA LEU A 361 -2.15 -8.39 -15.59
C LEU A 361 -3.15 -9.53 -15.84
N PRO A 362 -3.73 -10.17 -14.81
CA PRO A 362 -4.77 -11.17 -15.02
C PRO A 362 -6.02 -10.62 -15.73
N CYS A 363 -6.27 -9.30 -15.71
CA CYS A 363 -7.37 -8.71 -16.51
C CYS A 363 -7.12 -8.77 -18.03
N PHE A 364 -5.86 -9.02 -18.44
CA PHE A 364 -5.41 -9.15 -19.83
C PHE A 364 -5.09 -10.61 -20.20
N GLY A 365 -5.49 -11.59 -19.38
CA GLY A 365 -5.21 -13.00 -19.62
C GLY A 365 -3.76 -13.42 -19.35
N VAL A 366 -2.97 -12.56 -18.71
CA VAL A 366 -1.55 -12.82 -18.40
C VAL A 366 -1.41 -13.37 -16.97
N PRO A 367 -0.81 -14.56 -16.77
CA PRO A 367 -0.55 -15.10 -15.44
C PRO A 367 0.44 -14.24 -14.65
N VAL A 368 0.28 -14.26 -13.33
CA VAL A 368 1.22 -13.60 -12.40
C VAL A 368 1.65 -14.57 -11.32
N VAL A 369 2.97 -14.72 -11.17
CA VAL A 369 3.60 -15.48 -10.09
C VAL A 369 3.95 -14.54 -8.94
N THR A 370 3.50 -14.90 -7.74
CA THR A 370 3.69 -14.08 -6.53
C THR A 370 4.68 -14.70 -5.55
N ALA A 371 5.55 -13.87 -4.98
CA ALA A 371 6.52 -14.27 -3.95
C ALA A 371 6.08 -13.88 -2.53
N GLY A 372 4.77 -13.82 -2.29
CA GLY A 372 4.21 -13.42 -1.01
C GLY A 372 2.71 -13.15 -1.10
N THR A 373 2.09 -12.90 0.04
CA THR A 373 0.66 -12.61 0.09
C THR A 373 0.35 -11.12 0.16
N GLY A 374 -0.79 -10.68 -0.33
CA GLY A 374 -1.13 -9.26 -0.42
C GLY A 374 -2.61 -9.00 -0.71
N ARG A 375 -2.87 -7.90 -1.43
CA ARG A 375 -4.22 -7.35 -1.68
C ARG A 375 -5.17 -8.29 -2.43
N TYR A 376 -4.63 -9.30 -3.11
CA TYR A 376 -5.35 -10.14 -4.07
C TYR A 376 -5.09 -11.65 -3.85
N SER A 377 -4.34 -12.00 -2.79
CA SER A 377 -3.93 -13.38 -2.59
C SER A 377 -5.09 -14.27 -2.17
N GLY A 378 -5.09 -15.49 -2.69
CA GLY A 378 -6.15 -16.47 -2.44
C GLY A 378 -7.48 -16.12 -3.09
N PHE A 379 -7.48 -15.27 -4.13
CA PHE A 379 -8.66 -14.99 -4.96
C PHE A 379 -8.75 -15.83 -6.23
N GLY A 380 -7.75 -16.69 -6.51
CA GLY A 380 -7.82 -17.72 -7.54
C GLY A 380 -7.47 -17.26 -8.97
N PHE A 381 -6.92 -16.06 -9.14
CA PHE A 381 -6.47 -15.56 -10.44
C PHE A 381 -4.95 -15.34 -10.55
N THR A 382 -4.18 -15.58 -9.47
CA THR A 382 -2.71 -15.54 -9.45
C THR A 382 -2.12 -16.91 -9.10
N GLU A 383 -0.86 -17.12 -9.49
CA GLU A 383 -0.06 -18.25 -9.01
C GLU A 383 0.59 -17.85 -7.68
N ASP A 384 -0.04 -18.29 -6.58
CA ASP A 384 0.37 -17.95 -5.22
C ASP A 384 1.30 -19.02 -4.65
N HIS A 385 2.42 -18.58 -4.06
CA HIS A 385 3.38 -19.46 -3.41
C HIS A 385 3.50 -19.18 -1.90
N ASP A 386 3.66 -20.25 -1.11
CA ASP A 386 3.82 -20.20 0.34
C ASP A 386 5.25 -20.45 0.82
N SER A 387 6.15 -20.81 -0.10
CA SER A 387 7.52 -21.22 0.17
C SER A 387 8.47 -20.76 -0.95
N ARG A 388 9.74 -20.50 -0.60
CA ARG A 388 10.77 -20.07 -1.56
C ARG A 388 11.01 -21.16 -2.60
N GLU A 389 10.97 -22.41 -2.16
CA GLU A 389 11.23 -23.60 -2.95
C GLU A 389 10.20 -23.75 -4.07
N SER A 390 8.90 -23.66 -3.73
CA SER A 390 7.82 -23.73 -4.72
C SER A 390 7.90 -22.56 -5.72
N TYR A 391 8.15 -21.35 -5.22
CA TYR A 391 8.29 -20.16 -6.06
C TYR A 391 9.45 -20.29 -7.06
N LEU A 392 10.64 -20.65 -6.60
CA LEU A 392 11.83 -20.81 -7.45
C LEU A 392 11.68 -21.98 -8.43
N ALA A 393 11.04 -23.08 -8.02
CA ALA A 393 10.74 -24.20 -8.90
C ALA A 393 9.84 -23.77 -10.08
N THR A 394 8.83 -22.93 -9.82
CA THR A 394 7.98 -22.38 -10.88
C THR A 394 8.75 -21.45 -11.83
N LEU A 395 9.68 -20.63 -11.34
CA LEU A 395 10.51 -19.78 -12.22
C LEU A 395 11.38 -20.59 -13.20
N CYS A 396 11.79 -21.80 -12.81
CA CYS A 396 12.57 -22.69 -13.66
C CYS A 396 11.80 -23.22 -14.87
N HIS A 397 10.46 -23.22 -14.83
CA HIS A 397 9.57 -23.77 -15.87
C HIS A 397 8.54 -22.73 -16.36
N LEU A 398 8.87 -21.45 -16.23
CA LEU A 398 7.91 -20.36 -16.42
C LEU A 398 7.39 -20.25 -17.86
N GLU A 399 8.14 -20.75 -18.83
CA GLU A 399 7.74 -20.85 -20.24
C GLU A 399 6.55 -21.80 -20.47
N ASP A 400 6.31 -22.73 -19.54
CA ASP A 400 5.24 -23.74 -19.63
C ASP A 400 3.93 -23.29 -18.97
N LEU A 401 3.91 -22.14 -18.27
CA LEU A 401 2.78 -21.71 -17.43
C LEU A 401 1.48 -21.44 -18.21
N GLY A 402 1.57 -21.20 -19.52
CA GLY A 402 0.41 -20.89 -20.37
C GLY A 402 -0.28 -19.57 -20.01
N GLY A 403 -1.35 -19.21 -20.73
CA GLY A 403 -2.23 -18.10 -20.34
C GLY A 403 -3.18 -18.52 -19.22
N ILE A 404 -3.82 -17.55 -18.55
CA ILE A 404 -4.93 -17.87 -17.65
C ILE A 404 -6.23 -18.02 -18.44
N ASP A 405 -7.13 -18.91 -18.00
CA ASP A 405 -8.41 -19.15 -18.66
C ASP A 405 -9.41 -17.99 -18.52
N GLU A 406 -10.52 -18.08 -19.25
CA GLU A 406 -11.59 -17.06 -19.23
C GLU A 406 -12.23 -16.90 -17.84
N VAL A 407 -12.31 -17.98 -17.04
CA VAL A 407 -12.92 -17.95 -15.70
C VAL A 407 -12.04 -17.14 -14.74
N ARG A 408 -10.72 -17.40 -14.74
CA ARG A 408 -9.73 -16.67 -13.95
C ARG A 408 -9.61 -15.23 -14.43
N THR A 409 -9.64 -14.99 -15.75
CA THR A 409 -9.65 -13.64 -16.33
C THR A 409 -10.87 -12.86 -15.88
N HIS A 410 -12.07 -13.42 -16.02
CA HIS A 410 -13.31 -12.79 -15.56
C HIS A 410 -13.26 -12.46 -14.06
N ARG A 411 -12.80 -13.41 -13.23
CA ARG A 411 -12.63 -13.21 -11.79
C ARG A 411 -11.67 -12.05 -11.47
N ALA A 412 -10.56 -11.95 -12.18
CA ALA A 412 -9.62 -10.85 -12.05
C ALA A 412 -10.26 -9.51 -12.45
N ARG A 413 -11.04 -9.47 -13.54
CA ARG A 413 -11.73 -8.26 -14.01
C ARG A 413 -12.78 -7.79 -13.00
N VAL A 414 -13.58 -8.70 -12.44
CA VAL A 414 -14.52 -8.38 -11.35
C VAL A 414 -13.80 -7.80 -10.14
N HIS A 415 -12.69 -8.41 -9.73
CA HIS A 415 -11.87 -7.91 -8.63
C HIS A 415 -11.27 -6.53 -8.93
N ALA A 416 -10.71 -6.31 -10.12
CA ALA A 416 -10.13 -5.04 -10.53
C ALA A 416 -11.17 -3.93 -10.63
N HIS A 417 -12.37 -4.23 -11.15
CA HIS A 417 -13.51 -3.30 -11.15
C HIS A 417 -13.93 -2.91 -9.74
N ALA A 418 -13.99 -3.88 -8.82
CA ALA A 418 -14.21 -3.58 -7.42
C ALA A 418 -13.14 -2.60 -6.91
N LEU A 419 -11.85 -2.88 -7.10
CA LEU A 419 -10.76 -2.05 -6.57
C LEU A 419 -10.62 -0.67 -7.21
N PHE A 420 -10.83 -0.55 -8.52
CA PHE A 420 -10.58 0.69 -9.24
C PHE A 420 -11.82 1.55 -9.41
N VAL A 421 -12.99 0.93 -9.62
CA VAL A 421 -14.24 1.65 -9.93
C VAL A 421 -15.07 1.84 -8.66
N ARG A 422 -15.22 0.79 -7.85
CA ARG A 422 -16.18 0.79 -6.73
C ARG A 422 -15.57 1.15 -5.37
N ARG A 423 -14.36 0.69 -5.06
CA ARG A 423 -13.70 0.92 -3.76
C ARG A 423 -13.38 2.39 -3.49
N PRO A 424 -12.97 3.21 -4.48
CA PRO A 424 -12.73 4.61 -4.22
C PRO A 424 -14.06 5.33 -3.90
N TRP A 425 -14.15 5.89 -2.70
CA TRP A 425 -15.14 6.91 -2.41
C TRP A 425 -14.72 8.20 -3.11
N ILE A 426 -15.40 8.49 -4.23
CA ILE A 426 -15.16 9.70 -5.02
C ILE A 426 -15.84 10.89 -4.34
N PHE A 427 -15.05 11.90 -4.01
CA PHE A 427 -15.55 13.14 -3.44
C PHE A 427 -15.70 14.21 -4.52
N SER A 428 -16.71 15.06 -4.36
CA SER A 428 -17.04 16.15 -5.29
C SER A 428 -17.39 17.45 -4.59
N SER A 429 -17.67 17.40 -3.28
CA SER A 429 -17.76 18.58 -2.42
C SER A 429 -16.40 19.27 -2.24
N PHE A 430 -15.30 18.54 -2.50
CA PHE A 430 -13.92 19.01 -2.46
C PHE A 430 -13.21 18.74 -3.78
N GLU A 431 -12.12 19.46 -4.00
CA GLU A 431 -11.19 19.27 -5.11
C GLU A 431 -9.78 19.15 -4.53
N THR A 432 -9.01 18.15 -5.01
CA THR A 432 -7.58 18.08 -4.71
C THR A 432 -6.80 18.93 -5.69
N ARG A 433 -5.96 19.82 -5.16
CA ARG A 433 -5.04 20.64 -5.95
C ARG A 433 -3.62 20.15 -5.72
N ILE A 434 -2.99 19.70 -6.80
CA ILE A 434 -1.60 19.26 -6.81
C ILE A 434 -0.75 20.31 -7.51
N GLY A 435 0.11 20.98 -6.74
CA GLY A 435 1.05 22.00 -7.17
C GLY A 435 2.23 21.44 -7.96
N GLY A 436 3.13 22.34 -8.40
CA GLY A 436 4.34 21.97 -9.16
C GLY A 436 5.57 21.69 -8.29
N ASP A 437 5.63 22.27 -7.08
CA ASP A 437 6.76 22.16 -6.16
C ASP A 437 6.43 21.23 -5.00
N VAL A 438 7.12 20.09 -4.93
CA VAL A 438 6.95 19.08 -3.85
C VAL A 438 7.41 19.56 -2.49
N ALA A 439 8.21 20.65 -2.41
CA ALA A 439 8.64 21.26 -1.17
C ALA A 439 7.58 22.19 -0.56
N ASP A 440 6.58 22.61 -1.36
CA ASP A 440 5.48 23.44 -0.87
C ASP A 440 4.63 22.63 0.14
N PRO A 441 4.41 23.13 1.38
CA PRO A 441 3.52 22.46 2.34
C PRO A 441 2.07 22.29 1.86
N LEU A 442 1.66 23.02 0.82
CA LEU A 442 0.38 22.91 0.12
C LEU A 442 0.50 22.22 -1.25
N TYR A 443 1.63 21.55 -1.54
CA TYR A 443 1.84 20.78 -2.77
C TYR A 443 0.67 19.85 -3.08
N GLN A 444 0.11 19.19 -2.06
CA GLN A 444 -1.16 18.48 -2.15
C GLN A 444 -2.15 19.14 -1.19
N ASN A 445 -3.04 19.96 -1.73
CA ASN A 445 -4.05 20.68 -0.96
C ASN A 445 -5.46 20.19 -1.30
N LEU A 446 -6.39 20.38 -0.37
CA LEU A 446 -7.81 20.07 -0.56
C LEU A 446 -8.61 21.36 -0.43
N THR A 447 -9.27 21.77 -1.51
CA THR A 447 -10.10 22.97 -1.57
C THR A 447 -11.57 22.62 -1.56
N LEU A 448 -12.37 23.34 -0.76
CA LEU A 448 -13.82 23.17 -0.75
C LEU A 448 -14.41 23.73 -2.06
N LYS A 449 -15.19 22.92 -2.76
CA LYS A 449 -15.91 23.31 -3.99
C LYS A 449 -17.36 23.73 -3.68
N ALA A 450 -17.98 23.07 -2.70
CA ALA A 450 -19.35 23.39 -2.29
C ALA A 450 -19.40 24.77 -1.62
N GLY A 451 -20.31 25.64 -2.07
CA GLY A 451 -20.46 27.00 -1.53
C GLY A 451 -21.24 27.05 -0.21
N SER A 452 -22.02 26.02 0.09
CA SER A 452 -22.88 25.96 1.27
C SER A 452 -23.10 24.53 1.78
N ASN A 453 -23.64 24.41 3.00
CA ASN A 453 -24.08 23.12 3.54
C ASN A 453 -25.21 22.47 2.72
N ALA A 454 -26.05 23.28 2.05
CA ALA A 454 -27.10 22.80 1.17
C ALA A 454 -26.50 22.18 -0.10
N ASP A 455 -25.44 22.78 -0.66
CA ASP A 455 -24.75 22.23 -1.83
C ASP A 455 -24.08 20.89 -1.52
N ILE A 456 -23.44 20.76 -0.36
CA ILE A 456 -22.90 19.47 0.12
C ILE A 456 -24.02 18.42 0.19
N GLY A 457 -25.21 18.79 0.69
CA GLY A 457 -26.35 17.87 0.75
C GLY A 457 -26.85 17.43 -0.62
N LYS A 458 -26.83 18.33 -1.62
CA LYS A 458 -27.18 18.01 -3.01
C LYS A 458 -26.16 17.07 -3.66
N ILE A 459 -24.87 17.24 -3.36
CA ILE A 459 -23.79 16.36 -3.86
C ILE A 459 -23.85 14.98 -3.19
N GLY A 460 -24.13 14.96 -1.88
CA GLY A 460 -24.38 13.77 -1.08
C GLY A 460 -23.16 12.87 -0.83
N ASP A 461 -21.96 13.25 -1.26
CA ASP A 461 -20.73 12.45 -1.08
C ASP A 461 -20.36 12.28 0.40
N LEU A 462 -20.36 13.37 1.16
CA LEU A 462 -20.09 13.36 2.59
C LEU A 462 -21.15 12.57 3.35
N ASP A 463 -22.41 12.68 2.92
CA ASP A 463 -23.53 11.96 3.54
C ASP A 463 -23.39 10.44 3.32
N ARG A 464 -23.06 10.00 2.10
CA ARG A 464 -22.76 8.58 1.82
C ARG A 464 -21.62 8.04 2.67
N PHE A 465 -20.56 8.83 2.88
CA PHE A 465 -19.47 8.41 3.77
C PHE A 465 -19.96 8.23 5.20
N ALA A 466 -20.71 9.20 5.75
CA ALA A 466 -21.18 9.14 7.13
C ALA A 466 -22.16 7.98 7.35
N ASP A 467 -23.03 7.70 6.39
CA ASP A 467 -23.95 6.55 6.44
C ASP A 467 -23.18 5.23 6.49
N TRP A 468 -22.21 5.03 5.59
CA TRP A 468 -21.38 3.81 5.61
C TRP A 468 -20.50 3.71 6.87
N ALA A 469 -19.93 4.82 7.32
CA ALA A 469 -19.04 4.87 8.48
C ALA A 469 -19.75 4.44 9.78
N THR A 470 -21.07 4.67 9.85
CA THR A 470 -21.90 4.35 11.02
C THR A 470 -22.66 3.03 10.89
N ALA A 471 -22.70 2.43 9.69
CA ALA A 471 -23.24 1.09 9.48
C ALA A 471 -22.40 0.03 10.20
N ALA A 472 -23.02 -0.98 10.81
CA ALA A 472 -22.30 -1.98 11.61
C ALA A 472 -21.51 -3.00 10.75
N ASP A 473 -22.12 -3.49 9.67
CA ASP A 473 -21.69 -4.75 9.05
C ASP A 473 -20.82 -4.59 7.78
N ASP A 474 -20.78 -3.39 7.18
CA ASP A 474 -20.06 -3.18 5.92
C ASP A 474 -18.56 -2.93 6.14
N LEU A 475 -17.72 -3.98 6.02
CA LEU A 475 -16.26 -3.88 6.18
C LEU A 475 -15.58 -3.08 5.05
N ASP A 476 -16.06 -3.27 3.83
CA ASP A 476 -15.55 -2.63 2.61
C ASP A 476 -16.51 -1.53 2.17
N TYR A 477 -16.02 -0.29 2.04
CA TYR A 477 -16.77 0.71 1.29
C TYR A 477 -16.79 0.32 -0.19
N LEU A 478 -17.97 0.13 -0.77
CA LEU A 478 -18.17 -0.01 -2.21
C LEU A 478 -19.19 1.03 -2.67
N ALA A 479 -18.79 1.86 -3.62
CA ALA A 479 -19.70 2.73 -4.32
C ALA A 479 -20.77 1.89 -5.05
N PRO A 480 -22.01 2.40 -5.18
CA PRO A 480 -23.01 1.83 -6.07
C PRO A 480 -22.45 1.73 -7.50
N SER A 481 -22.95 0.77 -8.27
CA SER A 481 -22.73 0.76 -9.73
C SER A 481 -23.26 2.07 -10.32
N ARG A 482 -22.56 2.62 -11.34
CA ARG A 482 -22.92 3.92 -11.91
C ARG A 482 -24.08 3.83 -12.88
#